data_AF-A0A2J0N2A8-F1
#
_entry.id   AF-A0A2J0N2A8-F1
#
_cell.length_a   1.000
_cell.length_b   1.000
_cell.length_c   1.000
_cell.angle_alpha   90.00
_cell.angle_beta   90.00
_cell.angle_gamma   90.00
#
_symmetry.space_group_name_H-M   'P 1'
#
loop_
_entity.id
_entity.type
_entity.pdbx_description
1 polymer ?
#
loop_
_entity_poly.entity_id
_entity_poly.type
_entity_poly.pdbx_seq_one_letter_code
_entity_poly.pdbx_strand_id
1 'polypeptide(L)' 'MSKFIITTLMLVCSNVFMTLAWYGHLRNYNTKPWIIAALISWGIALFEYLIQVPANRIGYQ' A
#
# COMPACT_ATOMS: atom_id res chain seq x y z
N MET A 1 -3.81 13.86 20.06
CA MET A 1 -3.80 13.96 18.59
C MET A 1 -5.13 13.40 18.09
N SER A 2 -5.86 14.09 17.21
CA SER A 2 -7.20 13.63 16.79
C SER A 2 -7.10 12.29 16.06
N LYS A 3 -7.83 11.26 16.52
CA LYS A 3 -7.84 9.92 15.91
C LYS A 3 -8.11 9.98 14.40
N PHE A 4 -9.00 10.88 13.98
CA PHE A 4 -9.31 11.13 12.58
C PHE A 4 -8.10 11.55 11.74
N ILE A 5 -7.23 12.40 12.29
CA ILE A 5 -6.02 12.86 11.60
C ILE A 5 -5.05 11.69 11.42
N ILE A 6 -4.87 10.87 12.46
CA ILE A 6 -3.99 9.70 12.42
C ILE A 6 -4.51 8.68 11.39
N THR A 7 -5.80 8.34 11.44
CA THR A 7 -6.42 7.42 10.47
C THR A 7 -6.29 7.94 9.04
N THR A 8 -6.58 9.22 8.81
CA THR A 8 -6.47 9.81 7.47
C THR A 8 -5.04 9.73 6.95
N LEU A 9 -4.06 10.10 7.77
CA LEU A 9 -2.65 10.07 7.37
C LEU A 9 -2.18 8.63 7.04
N MET A 10 -2.56 7.65 7.86
CA MET A 10 -2.20 6.26 7.62
C MET A 10 -2.87 5.69 6.36
N LEU A 11 -4.13 6.04 6.09
CA LEU A 11 -4.83 5.62 4.87
C LEU A 11 -4.24 6.26 3.61
N VAL A 12 -3.83 7.53 3.70
CA VAL A 12 -3.12 8.21 2.62
C VAL A 12 -1.78 7.52 2.36
N CYS A 13 -0.99 7.25 3.40
CA CYS A 13 0.26 6.49 3.26
C CYS A 13 0.02 5.12 2.62
N SER A 14 -0.99 4.38 3.06
CA SER A 14 -1.38 3.09 2.48
C SER A 14 -1.69 3.18 0.98
N ASN A 15 -2.48 4.18 0.59
CA ASN A 15 -2.82 4.42 -0.82
C ASN A 15 -1.59 4.77 -1.68
N VAL A 16 -0.59 5.46 -1.13
CA VAL A 16 0.67 5.72 -1.83
C VAL A 16 1.38 4.41 -2.17
N PHE A 17 1.48 3.46 -1.22
CA PHE A 17 2.07 2.14 -1.50
C PHE A 17 1.34 1.41 -2.61
N MET A 18 0.01 1.45 -2.61
CA MET A 18 -0.77 0.78 -3.65
C MET A 18 -0.58 1.43 -5.03
N THR A 19 -0.49 2.75 -5.08
CA THR A 19 -0.22 3.50 -6.32
C THR A 19 1.18 3.19 -6.86
N LEU A 20 2.18 3.06 -5.98
CA LEU A 20 3.54 2.65 -6.35
C LEU A 20 3.60 1.23 -6.90
N ALA A 21 2.88 0.28 -6.28
CA ALA A 21 2.79 -1.09 -6.77
C ALA A 21 2.19 -1.12 -8.18
N TRP A 22 1.10 -0.39 -8.40
CA TRP A 22 0.40 -0.39 -9.68
C TRP A 22 1.17 0.30 -10.80
N TYR A 23 1.72 1.50 -10.56
CA TYR A 23 2.54 2.20 -11.54
C TYR A 23 3.85 1.47 -11.83
N GLY A 24 4.47 0.89 -10.79
CA GLY A 24 5.62 0.00 -10.97
C GLY A 24 5.25 -1.14 -11.91
N HIS A 25 4.17 -1.86 -11.59
CA HIS A 25 3.66 -3.01 -12.37
C HIS A 25 3.43 -2.66 -13.84
N LEU A 26 2.69 -1.59 -14.14
CA LEU A 26 2.39 -1.19 -15.52
C LEU A 26 3.60 -0.65 -16.27
N ARG A 27 4.40 0.21 -15.65
CA ARG A 27 5.42 0.98 -16.36
C ARG A 27 6.77 0.27 -16.46
N ASN A 28 7.17 -0.46 -15.42
CA ASN A 28 8.51 -1.01 -15.29
C ASN A 28 8.58 -2.54 -15.40
N TYR A 29 7.46 -3.24 -15.25
CA TYR A 29 7.45 -4.70 -15.21
C TYR A 29 6.80 -5.37 -16.43
N ASN A 30 6.29 -4.63 -17.42
CA ASN A 30 5.71 -5.20 -18.65
C ASN A 30 6.73 -6.06 -19.44
N THR A 31 8.02 -5.72 -19.37
CA THR A 31 9.11 -6.48 -20.01
C THR A 31 9.89 -7.38 -19.05
N LYS A 32 9.54 -7.40 -17.76
CA LYS A 32 10.25 -8.20 -16.74
C LYS A 32 9.57 -9.55 -16.51
N PRO A 33 10.33 -10.57 -16.07
CA PRO A 33 9.76 -11.86 -15.71
C PRO A 33 8.60 -11.71 -14.72
N TRP A 34 7.47 -12.36 -15.01
CA TRP A 34 6.23 -12.22 -14.23
C TRP A 34 6.41 -12.50 -12.73
N ILE A 35 7.31 -13.44 -12.38
CA ILE A 35 7.65 -13.78 -10.98
C ILE A 35 8.23 -12.58 -10.23
N ILE A 36 9.09 -11.79 -10.86
CA ILE A 36 9.70 -10.61 -10.24
C ILE A 36 8.64 -9.53 -10.05
N ALA A 37 7.80 -9.32 -11.06
CA ALA A 37 6.68 -8.40 -10.98
C ALA A 37 5.71 -8.77 -9.85
N ALA A 38 5.37 -10.06 -9.72
CA ALA A 38 4.49 -10.58 -8.70
C ALA A 38 5.09 -10.46 -7.29
N LEU A 39 6.35 -10.87 -7.10
CA LEU A 39 7.05 -10.78 -5.80
C LEU A 39 7.14 -9.35 -5.30
N ILE A 40 7.49 -8.40 -6.16
CA ILE A 40 7.58 -6.99 -5.78
C ILE A 40 6.20 -6.42 -5.47
N SER A 41 5.19 -6.73 -6.29
CA SER A 41 3.82 -6.27 -6.06
C SER A 41 3.25 -6.82 -4.76
N TRP A 42 3.47 -8.10 -4.46
CA TRP A 42 3.07 -8.73 -3.20
C TRP A 42 3.82 -8.19 -2.00
N GLY A 43 5.13 -7.92 -2.14
CA GLY A 43 5.92 -7.28 -1.10
C GLY A 43 5.35 -5.91 -0.72
N ILE A 44 5.05 -5.07 -1.72
CA ILE A 44 4.46 -3.74 -1.49
C ILE A 44 3.05 -3.84 -0.88
N ALA A 45 2.23 -4.78 -1.36
CA ALA A 45 0.89 -5.01 -0.81
C ALA A 45 0.93 -5.45 0.66
N LEU A 46 1.97 -6.16 1.09
CA LEU A 46 2.15 -6.54 2.50
C LEU A 46 2.38 -5.30 3.39
N PHE A 47 3.20 -4.34 2.93
CA PHE A 47 3.41 -3.08 3.65
C PHE A 47 2.18 -2.18 3.67
N GLU A 48 1.44 -2.11 2.56
CA GLU A 48 0.12 -1.46 2.47
C GLU A 48 -0.82 -2.01 3.55
N TYR A 49 -0.95 -3.34 3.62
CA TYR A 49 -1.82 -4.00 4.58
C TYR A 49 -1.43 -3.74 6.05
N LEU A 50 -0.14 -3.75 6.35
CA LEU A 50 0.37 -3.46 7.70
C LEU A 50 0.03 -2.05 8.20
N ILE A 51 -0.13 -1.09 7.30
CA ILE A 51 -0.53 0.29 7.62
C ILE A 51 -2.05 0.44 7.61
N GLN A 52 -2.73 -0.21 6.66
CA GLN A 52 -4.18 -0.13 6.48
C GLN A 52 -4.97 -0.70 7.66
N VAL A 53 -4.56 -1.87 8.18
CA VAL A 53 -5.26 -2.53 9.30
C VAL A 53 -5.29 -1.68 10.58
N PRO A 54 -4.16 -1.15 11.11
CA PRO A 54 -4.19 -0.28 12.28
C PRO A 54 -4.92 1.04 11.99
N ALA A 55 -4.80 1.61 10.79
CA ALA A 55 -5.52 2.82 10.41
C ALA A 55 -7.04 2.65 10.57
N ASN A 56 -7.58 1.56 10.02
CA ASN A 56 -9.00 1.24 10.12
C ASN A 56 -9.44 0.89 11.54
N ARG A 57 -8.61 0.19 12.32
CA ARG A 57 -8.90 -0.11 13.73
C ARG A 57 -8.98 1.15 14.59
N ILE A 58 -8.07 2.11 14.37
CA ILE A 58 -8.08 3.40 15.07
C ILE A 58 -9.29 4.25 14.66
N GLY A 59 -9.69 4.19 13.38
CA GLY A 59 -10.83 4.95 12.87
C GLY A 59 -12.19 4.39 13.29
N TYR A 60 -12.28 3.09 13.58
CA TYR A 60 -13.50 2.45 14.05
C TYR A 60 -13.81 2.72 15.54
N GLN A 61 -12.81 3.15 16.32
CA GLN A 61 -12.90 3.43 17.76
C GLN A 61 -13.18 4.90 18.08
#